data_AF-A0A6A8UGZ4-F1
#
_entry.id   AF-A0A6A8UGZ4-F1
#
_cell.length_a   1.000
_cell.length_b   1.000
_cell.length_c   1.000
_cell.angle_alpha   90.00
_cell.angle_beta   90.00
_cell.angle_gamma   90.00
#
_symmetry.space_group_name_H-M   'P 1'
#
loop_
_entity.id
_entity.type
_entity.pdbx_description
1 polymer ?
#
loop_
_entity_poly.entity_id
_entity_poly.type
_entity_poly.pdbx_seq_one_letter_code
_entity_poly.pdbx_strand_id
1 'polypeptide(L)'
;MVIVSGLVGAILSALIAIYVSLLGRNSSLDSSSKWREGLLNVASKYQLTKDDAQRVRSSLRMFKHDNKDIVVFSFDWFTNIMIAELEKILSESPQKCKECNKEYSLKSDDIKVVRLFANFLLKYHYEYQSEMGPNQLFLGKKKRNNQENDLVRETFEELWKVRNQRVKGFNDE
;
A
#
# COMPACT_ATOMS: atom_id res chain seq x y z
N MET A 1 25.80 21.61 42.64
CA MET A 1 24.73 20.59 42.48
C MET A 1 23.57 21.07 41.59
N VAL A 2 23.16 22.35 41.65
CA VAL A 2 22.01 22.90 40.89
C VAL A 2 22.26 23.07 39.37
N ILE A 3 23.50 23.34 38.96
CA ILE A 3 23.85 23.56 37.54
C ILE A 3 23.78 22.24 36.74
N VAL A 4 24.24 21.15 37.35
CA VAL A 4 24.22 19.81 36.74
C VAL A 4 22.79 19.30 36.56
N SER A 5 21.90 19.53 37.54
CA SER A 5 20.49 19.14 37.42
C SER A 5 19.73 19.95 36.37
N GLY A 6 20.06 21.24 36.20
CA GLY A 6 19.46 22.07 35.14
C GLY A 6 19.85 21.62 33.73
N LEU A 7 21.12 21.24 33.55
CA LEU A 7 21.65 20.76 32.27
C LEU A 7 21.06 19.39 31.88
N VAL A 8 20.91 18.48 32.85
CA VAL A 8 20.24 17.19 32.64
C VAL A 8 18.76 17.37 32.28
N GLY A 9 18.06 18.29 32.96
CA GLY A 9 16.66 18.61 32.65
C GLY A 9 16.46 19.18 31.25
N ALA A 10 17.36 20.06 30.80
CA ALA A 10 17.32 20.64 29.45
C ALA A 10 17.59 19.60 28.34
N ILE A 11 18.48 18.63 28.59
CA ILE A 11 18.74 17.54 27.64
C ILE A 11 17.51 16.63 27.53
N LEU A 12 16.90 16.26 28.66
CA LEU A 12 15.69 15.43 28.67
C LEU A 12 14.52 16.10 27.95
N SER A 13 14.29 17.39 28.17
CA SER A 13 13.22 18.12 27.48
C SER A 13 13.47 18.24 25.98
N ALA A 14 14.71 18.48 25.56
CA ALA A 14 15.09 18.48 24.14
C ALA A 14 14.87 17.11 23.48
N LEU A 15 15.22 16.01 24.16
CA LEU A 15 15.00 14.65 23.65
C LEU A 15 13.50 14.33 23.50
N ILE A 16 12.68 14.72 24.48
CA ILE A 16 11.22 14.56 24.41
C ILE A 16 10.63 15.39 23.26
N ALA A 17 11.07 16.65 23.11
CA ALA A 17 10.60 17.52 22.03
C ALA A 17 10.99 16.99 20.64
N ILE A 18 12.19 16.43 20.48
CA ILE A 18 12.64 15.77 19.25
C ILE A 18 11.75 14.54 18.99
N TYR A 19 11.49 13.71 19.99
CA TYR A 19 10.66 12.51 19.85
C TYR A 19 9.22 12.85 19.42
N VAL A 20 8.57 13.82 20.08
CA VAL A 20 7.22 14.29 19.70
C VAL A 20 7.20 14.90 18.30
N SER A 21 8.23 15.68 17.92
CA SER A 21 8.34 16.26 16.59
C SER A 21 8.51 15.20 15.49
N LEU A 22 9.26 14.13 15.77
CA LEU A 22 9.42 13.00 14.85
C LEU A 22 8.13 12.19 14.70
N LEU A 23 7.35 12.01 15.77
CA LEU A 23 6.02 11.40 15.69
C LEU A 23 5.08 12.23 14.81
N GLY A 24 5.05 13.55 15.02
CA GLY A 24 4.16 14.46 14.29
C GLY A 24 4.46 14.56 12.79
N ARG A 25 5.74 14.50 12.39
CA ARG A 25 6.14 14.57 10.97
C ARG A 25 5.56 13.43 10.14
N ASN A 26 5.59 12.20 10.64
CA ASN A 26 5.10 11.05 9.88
C ASN A 26 3.58 11.10 9.69
N SER A 27 2.83 11.47 10.75
CA SER A 27 1.39 11.71 10.63
C SER A 27 1.06 12.87 9.68
N SER A 28 1.89 13.93 9.66
CA SER A 28 1.66 15.06 8.75
C SER A 28 1.88 14.69 7.29
N LEU A 29 2.87 13.85 6.97
CA LEU A 29 3.15 13.39 5.60
C LEU A 29 2.10 12.40 5.09
N ASP A 30 1.63 11.51 5.97
CA ASP A 30 0.53 10.59 5.70
C ASP A 30 -0.76 11.38 5.40
N SER A 31 -1.10 12.31 6.30
CA SER A 31 -2.26 13.20 6.17
C SER A 31 -2.17 14.12 4.94
N SER A 32 -1.00 14.69 4.64
CA SER A 32 -0.85 15.65 3.55
C SER A 32 -1.01 15.02 2.17
N SER A 33 -0.67 13.73 2.00
CA SER A 33 -0.71 13.09 0.68
C SER A 33 -2.08 12.54 0.27
N LYS A 34 -3.08 12.56 1.17
CA LYS A 34 -4.48 12.14 0.94
C LYS A 34 -4.66 10.78 0.26
N TRP A 35 -3.65 9.92 0.28
CA TRP A 35 -3.69 8.64 -0.42
C TRP A 35 -4.69 7.67 0.24
N ARG A 36 -4.81 7.69 1.58
CA ARG A 36 -5.82 6.93 2.33
C ARG A 36 -7.24 7.32 1.92
N GLU A 37 -7.50 8.62 1.87
CA GLU A 37 -8.78 9.17 1.40
C GLU A 37 -9.05 8.75 -0.05
N GLY A 38 -8.02 8.83 -0.91
CA GLY A 38 -8.10 8.40 -2.30
C GLY A 38 -8.41 6.91 -2.47
N LEU A 39 -7.75 6.04 -1.70
CA LEU A 39 -8.02 4.60 -1.71
C LEU A 39 -9.37 4.26 -1.11
N LEU A 40 -9.78 4.94 -0.03
CA LEU A 40 -11.09 4.73 0.57
C LEU A 40 -12.21 5.13 -0.39
N ASN A 41 -12.04 6.24 -1.11
CA ASN A 41 -12.96 6.66 -2.15
C ASN A 41 -13.07 5.57 -3.23
N VAL A 42 -11.95 5.08 -3.76
CA VAL A 42 -11.93 3.95 -4.70
C VAL A 42 -12.64 2.73 -4.12
N ALA A 43 -12.35 2.36 -2.88
CA ALA A 43 -12.96 1.18 -2.25
C ALA A 43 -14.50 1.30 -2.11
N SER A 44 -14.98 2.51 -1.81
CA SER A 44 -16.39 2.83 -1.55
C SER A 44 -17.25 3.09 -2.79
N LYS A 45 -16.64 3.35 -3.95
CA LYS A 45 -17.37 3.63 -5.20
C LYS A 45 -18.08 2.38 -5.72
N TYR A 46 -19.32 2.53 -6.18
CA TYR A 46 -20.11 1.45 -6.79
C TYR A 46 -19.56 1.02 -8.17
N GLN A 47 -19.22 1.99 -9.02
CA GLN A 47 -18.58 1.79 -10.32
C GLN A 47 -17.17 2.38 -10.29
N LEU A 48 -16.24 1.70 -10.94
CA LEU A 48 -14.85 2.15 -11.03
C LEU A 48 -14.44 2.38 -12.48
N THR A 49 -13.58 3.36 -12.68
CA THR A 49 -12.98 3.68 -13.97
C THR A 49 -11.50 3.29 -14.00
N LYS A 50 -10.87 3.42 -15.16
CA LYS A 50 -9.41 3.28 -15.27
C LYS A 50 -8.64 4.28 -14.41
N ASP A 51 -9.17 5.48 -14.18
CA ASP A 51 -8.52 6.46 -13.31
C ASP A 51 -8.47 5.98 -11.87
N ASP A 52 -9.50 5.25 -11.42
CA ASP A 52 -9.51 4.62 -10.10
C ASP A 52 -8.45 3.51 -10.00
N ALA A 53 -8.31 2.68 -11.04
CA ALA A 53 -7.23 1.68 -11.12
C ALA A 53 -5.83 2.34 -11.12
N GLN A 54 -5.67 3.42 -11.88
CA GLN A 54 -4.43 4.20 -11.94
C GLN A 54 -4.11 4.84 -10.58
N ARG A 55 -5.15 5.26 -9.83
CA ARG A 55 -4.99 5.79 -8.47
C ARG A 55 -4.45 4.74 -7.53
N VAL A 56 -4.97 3.51 -7.56
CA VAL A 56 -4.44 2.39 -6.76
C VAL A 56 -2.99 2.08 -7.17
N ARG A 57 -2.71 2.03 -8.48
CA ARG A 57 -1.35 1.80 -9.00
C ARG A 57 -0.34 2.86 -8.55
N SER A 58 -0.77 4.11 -8.48
CA SER A 58 0.04 5.23 -8.02
C SER A 58 0.22 5.23 -6.51
N SER A 59 -0.81 4.83 -5.76
CA SER A 59 -0.76 4.68 -4.29
C SER A 59 0.21 3.60 -3.82
N LEU A 60 0.48 2.57 -4.63
CA LEU A 60 1.54 1.60 -4.34
C LEU A 60 2.89 2.27 -4.19
N ARG A 61 3.17 3.33 -4.97
CA ARG A 61 4.46 4.06 -4.99
C ARG A 61 5.70 3.19 -5.22
N MET A 62 5.51 1.93 -5.64
CA MET A 62 6.57 0.96 -5.87
C MET A 62 6.76 0.69 -7.37
N PHE A 63 8.02 0.44 -7.74
CA PHE A 63 8.38 -0.25 -8.98
C PHE A 63 8.37 -1.75 -8.75
N LYS A 64 8.42 -2.54 -9.84
CA LYS A 64 8.58 -3.99 -9.69
C LYS A 64 9.91 -4.27 -9.00
N HIS A 65 9.86 -5.11 -7.98
CA HIS A 65 11.04 -5.63 -7.30
C HIS A 65 11.73 -6.65 -8.21
N ASP A 66 13.02 -6.48 -8.44
CA ASP A 66 13.88 -7.31 -9.31
C ASP A 66 14.88 -8.16 -8.50
N ASN A 67 14.72 -8.19 -7.18
CA ASN A 67 15.57 -8.98 -6.30
C ASN A 67 15.36 -10.48 -6.55
N LYS A 68 16.46 -11.24 -6.61
CA LYS A 68 16.42 -12.69 -6.82
C LYS A 68 15.83 -13.47 -5.64
N ASP A 69 15.85 -12.87 -4.45
CA ASP A 69 15.43 -13.52 -3.20
C ASP A 69 14.05 -13.04 -2.71
N ILE A 70 13.08 -12.81 -3.60
CA ILE A 70 11.72 -12.39 -3.20
C ILE A 70 10.99 -13.58 -2.55
N VAL A 71 10.55 -13.39 -1.31
CA VAL A 71 9.85 -14.42 -0.53
C VAL A 71 8.37 -14.45 -0.93
N VAL A 72 7.84 -15.64 -1.25
CA VAL A 72 6.42 -15.84 -1.58
C VAL A 72 5.53 -15.40 -0.41
N PHE A 73 4.37 -14.81 -0.71
CA PHE A 73 3.48 -14.19 0.28
C PHE A 73 4.09 -13.06 1.11
N SER A 74 5.22 -12.51 0.68
CA SER A 74 5.72 -11.25 1.22
C SER A 74 5.04 -10.05 0.58
N PHE A 75 5.16 -8.88 1.21
CA PHE A 75 4.66 -7.64 0.64
C PHE A 75 5.34 -7.32 -0.70
N ASP A 76 6.66 -7.48 -0.79
CA ASP A 76 7.43 -7.24 -2.02
C ASP A 76 7.00 -8.18 -3.17
N TRP A 77 6.68 -9.43 -2.85
CA TRP A 77 6.12 -10.37 -3.83
C TRP A 77 4.72 -9.95 -4.29
N PHE A 78 3.86 -9.57 -3.35
CA PHE A 78 2.49 -9.24 -3.68
C PHE A 78 2.34 -7.92 -4.42
N THR A 79 3.17 -6.91 -4.12
CA THR A 79 3.19 -5.66 -4.89
C THR A 79 3.56 -5.91 -6.35
N ASN A 80 4.46 -6.85 -6.66
CA ASN A 80 4.74 -7.25 -8.05
C ASN A 80 3.48 -7.79 -8.76
N ILE A 81 2.71 -8.64 -8.09
CA ILE A 81 1.43 -9.18 -8.61
C ILE A 81 0.42 -8.05 -8.82
N MET A 82 0.24 -7.18 -7.82
CA MET A 82 -0.68 -6.05 -7.91
C MET A 82 -0.32 -5.14 -9.09
N ILE A 83 0.97 -4.84 -9.28
CA ILE A 83 1.47 -4.05 -10.41
C ILE A 83 1.09 -4.74 -11.73
N ALA A 84 1.37 -6.03 -11.87
CA ALA A 84 1.09 -6.76 -13.11
C ALA A 84 -0.42 -6.79 -13.44
N GLU A 85 -1.27 -7.05 -12.45
CA GLU A 85 -2.73 -7.06 -12.62
C GLU A 85 -3.27 -5.66 -12.96
N LEU A 86 -2.81 -4.61 -12.28
CA LEU A 86 -3.23 -3.24 -12.56
C LEU A 86 -2.76 -2.78 -13.95
N GLU A 87 -1.52 -3.07 -14.34
CA GLU A 87 -1.00 -2.78 -15.68
C GLU A 87 -1.83 -3.49 -16.76
N LYS A 88 -2.22 -4.75 -16.53
CA LYS A 88 -3.12 -5.48 -17.42
C LYS A 88 -4.47 -4.76 -17.55
N ILE A 89 -5.15 -4.45 -16.44
CA ILE A 89 -6.43 -3.73 -16.42
C ILE A 89 -6.34 -2.39 -17.17
N LEU A 90 -5.26 -1.65 -16.96
CA LEU A 90 -5.03 -0.35 -17.59
C LEU A 90 -4.75 -0.47 -19.10
N SER A 91 -4.07 -1.54 -19.52
CA SER A 91 -3.74 -1.83 -20.92
C SER A 91 -4.93 -2.33 -21.75
N GLU A 92 -5.90 -3.00 -21.13
CA GLU A 92 -7.07 -3.52 -21.84
C GLU A 92 -7.86 -2.39 -22.49
N SER A 93 -8.13 -2.47 -23.80
CA SER A 93 -8.89 -1.42 -24.49
C SER A 93 -10.23 -1.19 -23.78
N PRO A 94 -10.61 0.06 -23.48
CA PRO A 94 -11.88 0.32 -22.85
C PRO A 94 -13.01 -0.29 -23.68
N GLN A 95 -13.99 -0.94 -23.03
CA GLN A 95 -15.22 -1.30 -23.70
C GLN A 95 -15.86 0.01 -24.19
N LYS A 96 -15.82 0.25 -25.51
CA LYS A 96 -16.53 1.36 -26.14
C LYS A 96 -18.03 1.12 -25.89
N CYS A 97 -18.62 1.80 -24.91
CA CYS A 97 -20.09 1.90 -24.88
C CYS A 97 -20.48 2.70 -26.11
N LYS A 98 -21.14 2.07 -27.09
CA LYS A 98 -21.56 2.71 -28.34
C LYS A 98 -22.63 3.79 -28.14
N GLU A 99 -23.25 3.87 -26.96
CA GLU A 99 -24.37 4.77 -26.66
C GLU A 99 -24.13 5.71 -25.48
N CYS A 100 -23.00 5.57 -24.76
CA CYS A 100 -22.75 6.35 -23.54
C CYS A 100 -21.68 7.42 -23.78
N ASN A 101 -22.05 8.68 -23.63
CA ASN A 101 -21.14 9.82 -23.68
C ASN A 101 -20.24 9.96 -22.41
N LYS A 102 -19.89 8.87 -21.70
CA LYS A 102 -19.17 8.93 -20.40
C LYS A 102 -18.26 7.73 -20.12
N GLU A 103 -17.13 8.06 -19.48
CA GLU A 103 -16.18 7.28 -18.65
C GLU A 103 -15.98 5.78 -18.93
N TYR A 104 -14.71 5.43 -19.14
CA TYR A 104 -14.22 4.06 -19.29
C TYR A 104 -14.39 3.24 -18.00
N SER A 105 -15.60 2.72 -17.79
CA SER A 105 -15.90 1.81 -16.68
C SER A 105 -15.15 0.48 -16.81
N LEU A 106 -14.73 -0.05 -15.66
CA LEU A 106 -14.05 -1.34 -15.56
C LEU A 106 -15.06 -2.50 -15.60
N LYS A 107 -14.59 -3.69 -16.02
CA LYS A 107 -15.40 -4.92 -15.96
C LYS A 107 -15.66 -5.31 -14.51
N SER A 108 -16.73 -6.05 -14.25
CA SER A 108 -17.13 -6.48 -12.90
C SER A 108 -16.00 -7.14 -12.10
N ASP A 109 -15.21 -8.02 -12.72
CA ASP A 109 -14.10 -8.68 -12.03
C ASP A 109 -12.93 -7.72 -11.77
N ASP A 110 -12.64 -6.78 -12.68
CA ASP A 110 -11.61 -5.77 -12.49
C ASP A 110 -11.98 -4.77 -11.39
N ILE A 111 -13.26 -4.42 -11.29
CA ILE A 111 -13.79 -3.62 -10.17
C ILE A 111 -13.48 -4.30 -8.84
N LYS A 112 -13.74 -5.61 -8.74
CA LYS A 112 -13.46 -6.39 -7.52
C LYS A 112 -11.98 -6.41 -7.21
N VAL A 113 -11.11 -6.61 -8.20
CA VAL A 113 -9.64 -6.61 -8.00
C VAL A 113 -9.12 -5.25 -7.57
N VAL A 114 -9.54 -4.16 -8.22
CA VAL A 114 -9.10 -2.80 -7.84
C VAL A 114 -9.56 -2.46 -6.42
N ARG A 115 -10.80 -2.83 -6.05
CA ARG A 115 -11.32 -2.65 -4.70
C ARG A 115 -10.56 -3.48 -3.66
N LEU A 116 -10.28 -4.75 -3.97
CA LEU A 116 -9.49 -5.63 -3.13
C LEU A 116 -8.11 -5.02 -2.83
N PHE A 117 -7.42 -4.54 -3.87
CA PHE A 117 -6.12 -3.90 -3.74
C PHE A 117 -6.17 -2.60 -2.93
N ALA A 118 -7.20 -1.76 -3.12
CA ALA A 118 -7.39 -0.56 -2.32
C ALA A 118 -7.59 -0.89 -0.83
N ASN A 119 -8.45 -1.87 -0.52
CA ASN A 119 -8.70 -2.33 0.84
C ASN A 119 -7.46 -2.95 1.49
N PHE A 120 -6.73 -3.78 0.74
CA PHE A 120 -5.48 -4.37 1.21
C PHE A 120 -4.47 -3.30 1.60
N LEU A 121 -4.23 -2.30 0.75
CA LEU A 121 -3.28 -1.22 1.06
C LEU A 121 -3.70 -0.40 2.29
N LEU A 122 -5.00 -0.17 2.46
CA LEU A 122 -5.54 0.51 3.66
C LEU A 122 -5.31 -0.34 4.92
N LYS A 123 -5.62 -1.64 4.87
CA LYS A 123 -5.48 -2.57 6.00
C LYS A 123 -4.01 -2.81 6.34
N TYR A 124 -3.18 -3.11 5.34
CA TYR A 124 -1.73 -3.29 5.51
C TYR A 124 -1.10 -2.05 6.11
N HIS A 125 -1.42 -0.85 5.61
CA HIS A 125 -0.88 0.35 6.25
C HIS A 125 -1.36 0.50 7.68
N TYR A 126 -2.63 0.23 8.02
CA TYR A 126 -3.12 0.33 9.38
C TYR A 126 -2.40 -0.62 10.35
N GLU A 127 -2.27 -1.89 9.98
CA GLU A 127 -1.65 -2.93 10.81
C GLU A 127 -0.14 -2.69 11.00
N TYR A 128 0.54 -2.20 9.96
CA TYR A 128 1.98 -2.00 9.96
C TYR A 128 2.39 -0.50 10.13
N GLN A 129 1.44 0.38 10.49
CA GLN A 129 1.67 1.82 10.71
C GLN A 129 2.60 2.10 11.89
N SER A 130 2.46 1.30 12.96
CA SER A 130 3.30 1.37 14.17
C SER A 130 4.77 1.11 13.85
N GLU A 131 5.04 0.41 12.75
CA GLU A 131 6.38 0.09 12.29
C GLU A 131 7.01 1.25 11.53
N MET A 132 6.23 2.23 11.01
CA MET A 132 6.66 3.43 10.28
C MET A 132 6.92 4.67 11.14
N GLY A 133 6.91 4.54 12.47
CA GLY A 133 7.24 5.61 13.41
C GLY A 133 8.75 5.86 13.60
N PRO A 134 9.14 6.85 14.44
CA PRO A 134 10.53 7.18 14.77
C PRO A 134 11.38 6.00 15.28
N ASN A 135 10.74 4.91 15.72
CA ASN A 135 11.42 3.65 16.09
C ASN A 135 12.29 3.08 14.95
N GLN A 136 12.03 3.46 13.70
CA GLN A 136 12.86 3.09 12.54
C GLN A 136 14.22 3.78 12.47
N LEU A 137 14.37 4.97 13.08
CA LEU A 137 15.64 5.72 13.07
C LEU A 137 16.67 5.13 14.04
N PHE A 138 16.22 4.42 15.08
CA PHE A 138 17.06 3.94 16.17
C PHE A 138 17.33 2.43 16.16
N LEU A 139 16.46 1.64 15.51
CA LEU A 139 16.62 0.19 15.38
C LEU A 139 16.75 -0.14 13.89
N GLY A 140 17.97 -0.46 13.47
CA GLY A 140 18.28 -0.85 12.09
C GLY A 140 17.30 -1.92 11.60
N LYS A 141 16.54 -1.60 10.57
CA LYS A 141 15.50 -2.50 10.07
C LYS A 141 16.08 -3.73 9.40
N LYS A 142 15.62 -4.91 9.82
CA LYS A 142 15.55 -6.09 8.94
C LYS A 142 14.50 -5.84 7.83
N LYS A 143 14.74 -6.40 6.64
CA LYS A 143 13.85 -6.41 5.46
C LYS A 143 12.53 -7.15 5.76
N ARG A 144 11.63 -6.58 6.57
CA ARG A 144 10.34 -7.21 6.94
C ARG A 144 9.36 -7.33 5.78
N ASN A 145 9.42 -6.43 4.79
CA ASN A 145 8.56 -6.50 3.60
C ASN A 145 8.84 -7.73 2.72
N ASN A 146 10.00 -8.36 2.89
CA ASN A 146 10.39 -9.59 2.21
C ASN A 146 10.33 -10.80 3.16
N GLN A 147 9.34 -10.82 4.05
CA GLN A 147 9.00 -11.94 4.91
C GLN A 147 7.55 -12.34 4.65
N GLU A 148 7.24 -13.61 4.83
CA GLU A 148 5.89 -14.15 4.69
C GLU A 148 4.90 -13.42 5.60
N ASN A 149 3.71 -13.15 5.07
CA ASN A 149 2.71 -12.34 5.73
C ASN A 149 1.31 -12.95 5.52
N ASP A 150 0.61 -13.25 6.61
CA ASP A 150 -0.70 -13.92 6.53
C ASP A 150 -1.76 -13.05 5.87
N LEU A 151 -1.74 -11.73 6.09
CA LEU A 151 -2.65 -10.80 5.40
C LEU A 151 -2.41 -10.82 3.88
N VAL A 152 -1.15 -10.93 3.46
CA VAL A 152 -0.82 -11.07 2.02
C VAL A 152 -1.36 -12.39 1.48
N ARG A 153 -1.19 -13.50 2.20
CA ARG A 153 -1.71 -14.82 1.79
C ARG A 153 -3.22 -14.80 1.63
N GLU A 154 -3.94 -14.33 2.65
CA GLU A 154 -5.41 -14.20 2.63
C GLU A 154 -5.89 -13.37 1.43
N THR A 155 -5.26 -12.21 1.21
CA THR A 155 -5.62 -11.31 0.11
C THR A 155 -5.32 -11.95 -1.24
N PHE A 156 -4.21 -12.67 -1.37
CA PHE A 156 -3.88 -13.38 -2.60
C PHE A 156 -4.89 -14.50 -2.90
N GLU A 157 -5.35 -15.24 -1.91
CA GLU A 157 -6.40 -16.26 -2.11
C GLU A 157 -7.72 -15.65 -2.60
N GLU A 158 -8.09 -14.47 -2.09
CA GLU A 158 -9.26 -13.74 -2.60
C GLU A 158 -9.06 -13.31 -4.05
N LEU A 159 -7.88 -12.76 -4.40
CA LEU A 159 -7.54 -12.42 -5.78
C LEU A 159 -7.63 -13.65 -6.69
N TRP A 160 -7.09 -14.79 -6.24
CA TRP A 160 -7.09 -16.05 -6.96
C TRP A 160 -8.52 -16.54 -7.27
N LYS A 161 -9.43 -16.41 -6.29
CA LYS A 161 -10.86 -16.70 -6.46
C LYS A 161 -11.51 -15.75 -7.47
N VAL A 162 -11.29 -14.44 -7.35
CA VAL A 162 -11.87 -13.45 -8.29
C VAL A 162 -11.39 -13.66 -9.73
N ARG A 163 -10.14 -14.11 -9.91
CA ARG A 163 -9.57 -14.36 -11.25
C ARG A 163 -9.81 -15.76 -11.79
N ASN A 164 -10.61 -16.58 -11.11
CA ASN A 164 -10.82 -17.99 -11.48
C ASN A 164 -9.49 -18.69 -11.75
N GLN A 165 -8.51 -18.53 -10.85
CA GLN A 165 -7.20 -19.20 -10.90
C GLN A 165 -6.28 -18.77 -12.06
N ARG A 166 -6.49 -17.59 -12.66
CA ARG A 166 -5.72 -17.09 -13.81
C ARG A 166 -4.85 -15.87 -13.48
N VAL A 167 -4.18 -15.87 -12.32
CA VAL A 167 -3.23 -14.82 -11.93
C VAL A 167 -1.83 -15.21 -12.41
N LYS A 168 -1.18 -14.36 -13.22
CA LYS A 168 0.21 -14.57 -13.65
C LYS A 168 1.18 -14.31 -12.48
N GLY A 169 2.22 -15.13 -12.35
CA GLY A 169 3.24 -15.03 -11.27
C GLY A 169 3.09 -16.03 -10.11
N PHE A 170 2.12 -16.94 -10.16
CA PHE A 170 1.97 -18.03 -9.18
C PHE A 170 2.52 -19.39 -9.69
N ASN A 171 2.56 -19.60 -11.02
CA ASN A 171 2.91 -20.88 -11.66
C ASN A 171 4.08 -20.76 -12.65
N ASP A 172 4.93 -19.74 -12.53
CA ASP A 172 6.16 -19.69 -13.33
C ASP A 172 7.28 -20.46 -12.60
N GLU A 173 7.06 -21.77 -12.44
CA GLU A 173 8.06 -22.84 -12.26
C GLU A 173 7.77 -23.95 -13.30
#